data_AF-A0A6F8YDS9-F1
#
_entry.id   AF-A0A6F8YDS9-F1
#
_cell.length_a   1.000
_cell.length_b   1.000
_cell.length_c   1.000
_cell.angle_alpha   90.00
_cell.angle_beta   90.00
_cell.angle_gamma   90.00
#
_symmetry.space_group_name_H-M   'P 1'
#
loop_
_entity.id
_entity.type
_entity.pdbx_description
1 polymer ?
#
loop_
_entity_poly.entity_id
_entity_poly.type
_entity_poly.pdbx_seq_one_letter_code
_entity_poly.pdbx_strand_id
1 'polypeptide(L)'
;MRRFLLLTTAAVLLLAGACTTDRPTPGASEAPFKKGSGTLRVLAGSELHDLEPILDDVKAATGVTVELTEIGTLDGIEKVAAGAAVRDQDAIWFSNNRYLELHPQASGRIDVSTKVANSPVVLGLRAGKAKELGWDEHRPTWSEIAEAAGAGRFTYGMTNPAASNSGYSALVGVAAALAGTGRALTSAEITALTPRLRSFFAGQSLTAGSSGWLADAYVGGSPAALRSTGWSTTSPCCSR
;
A
#
# COMPACT_ATOMS: atom_id res chain seq x y z
N MET A 1 -78.98 11.70 10.89
CA MET A 1 -77.78 12.34 10.29
C MET A 1 -76.58 11.40 10.43
N ARG A 2 -75.36 11.82 10.05
CA ARG A 2 -74.08 11.07 10.10
C ARG A 2 -73.74 10.54 11.53
N ARG A 3 -72.86 9.54 11.77
CA ARG A 3 -72.27 8.41 10.99
C ARG A 3 -71.55 7.45 11.98
N PHE A 4 -71.70 6.13 11.81
CA PHE A 4 -70.71 5.01 11.85
C PHE A 4 -69.43 5.14 12.75
N LEU A 5 -69.18 4.22 13.71
CA LEU A 5 -68.49 2.87 13.59
C LEU A 5 -66.95 2.99 13.37
N LEU A 6 -65.99 2.18 13.88
CA LEU A 6 -65.82 1.01 14.80
C LEU A 6 -64.46 1.22 15.54
N LEU A 7 -64.00 0.58 16.64
CA LEU A 7 -64.16 -0.74 17.27
C LEU A 7 -63.32 -1.91 16.66
N THR A 8 -62.05 -2.08 17.09
CA THR A 8 -61.23 -3.30 16.88
C THR A 8 -60.16 -3.50 17.99
N THR A 9 -60.07 -4.71 18.54
CA THR A 9 -58.95 -5.40 19.27
C THR A 9 -59.56 -6.50 20.17
N ALA A 10 -58.97 -7.68 20.42
CA ALA A 10 -57.92 -8.46 19.73
C ALA A 10 -57.92 -9.92 20.26
N ALA A 11 -57.12 -10.81 19.63
CA ALA A 11 -56.51 -12.03 20.21
C ALA A 11 -57.42 -13.23 20.63
N VAL A 12 -57.13 -14.51 20.31
CA VAL A 12 -56.28 -15.12 19.24
C VAL A 12 -57.08 -16.33 18.65
N LEU A 13 -56.74 -17.64 18.52
CA LEU A 13 -55.55 -18.54 18.61
C LEU A 13 -55.85 -19.82 17.79
N LEU A 14 -54.89 -20.75 17.69
CA LEU A 14 -54.99 -22.16 17.23
C LEU A 14 -55.57 -22.46 15.82
N LEU A 15 -54.66 -22.77 14.88
CA LEU A 15 -54.80 -23.91 13.96
C LEU A 15 -53.40 -24.35 13.49
N ALA A 16 -53.24 -25.63 13.16
CA ALA A 16 -51.93 -26.21 12.85
C ALA A 16 -51.57 -26.12 11.35
N GLY A 17 -50.31 -25.82 11.06
CA GLY A 17 -49.70 -25.91 9.73
C GLY A 17 -48.29 -26.49 9.86
N ALA A 18 -47.93 -27.42 8.98
CA ALA A 18 -46.64 -28.08 8.96
C ALA A 18 -45.70 -27.49 7.89
N CYS A 19 -44.49 -28.06 7.83
CA CYS A 19 -43.50 -27.99 6.75
C CYS A 19 -42.41 -26.91 6.80
N THR A 20 -41.21 -27.38 6.43
CA THR A 20 -39.98 -26.72 5.95
C THR A 20 -39.27 -25.67 6.81
N THR A 21 -37.96 -25.85 6.93
CA THR A 21 -37.00 -24.90 7.50
C THR A 21 -36.41 -24.03 6.39
N ASP A 22 -37.08 -22.92 6.06
CA ASP A 22 -36.53 -21.92 5.14
C ASP A 22 -35.44 -21.11 5.83
N ARG A 23 -34.22 -21.67 5.87
CA ARG A 23 -33.01 -20.85 5.96
C ARG A 23 -32.83 -20.14 4.62
N PRO A 24 -32.62 -18.81 4.58
CA PRO A 24 -32.20 -18.14 3.36
C PRO A 24 -30.89 -18.76 2.87
N THR A 25 -30.94 -19.46 1.74
CA THR A 25 -29.73 -19.87 1.01
C THR A 25 -28.94 -18.60 0.70
N PRO A 26 -27.65 -18.50 1.06
CA PRO A 26 -26.82 -17.39 0.60
C PRO A 26 -26.90 -17.34 -0.93
N GLY A 27 -27.36 -16.22 -1.47
CA GLY A 27 -27.45 -16.04 -2.91
C GLY A 27 -26.09 -16.30 -3.52
N ALA A 28 -26.03 -17.15 -4.54
CA ALA A 28 -24.77 -17.49 -5.18
C ALA A 28 -24.12 -16.19 -5.70
N SER A 29 -22.95 -15.84 -5.14
CA SER A 29 -22.14 -14.75 -5.67
C SER A 29 -21.91 -15.02 -7.16
N GLU A 30 -22.07 -14.00 -7.99
CA GLU A 30 -21.52 -14.07 -9.34
C GLU A 30 -20.03 -14.39 -9.21
N ALA A 31 -19.55 -15.32 -10.04
CA ALA A 31 -18.19 -15.80 -9.94
C ALA A 31 -17.25 -14.76 -10.57
N PRO A 32 -16.30 -14.16 -9.82
CA PRO A 32 -15.37 -13.17 -10.35
C PRO A 32 -14.29 -13.77 -11.29
N PHE A 33 -14.36 -15.07 -11.55
CA PHE A 33 -13.38 -15.82 -12.33
C PHE A 33 -13.80 -15.93 -13.79
N LYS A 34 -12.88 -15.69 -14.74
CA LYS A 34 -13.00 -16.27 -16.09
C LYS A 34 -13.09 -17.80 -15.93
N LYS A 35 -14.27 -18.37 -16.22
CA LYS A 35 -14.62 -19.78 -15.90
C LYS A 35 -13.54 -20.79 -16.30
N GLY A 36 -13.01 -21.51 -15.31
CA GLY A 36 -12.43 -22.84 -15.51
C GLY A 36 -10.95 -23.05 -15.13
N SER A 37 -10.16 -21.98 -14.93
CA SER A 37 -8.72 -22.12 -14.62
C SER A 37 -8.42 -22.47 -13.16
N GLY A 38 -9.25 -22.00 -12.22
CA GLY A 38 -8.88 -21.93 -10.81
C GLY A 38 -7.84 -20.84 -10.50
N THR A 39 -7.58 -19.93 -11.45
CA THR A 39 -6.63 -18.82 -11.29
C THR A 39 -7.36 -17.49 -11.11
N LEU A 40 -6.92 -16.69 -10.14
CA LEU A 40 -7.22 -15.26 -10.00
C LEU A 40 -6.00 -14.44 -10.43
N ARG A 41 -6.13 -13.62 -11.47
CA ARG A 41 -5.02 -12.80 -12.00
C ARG A 41 -5.15 -11.36 -11.49
N VAL A 42 -4.12 -10.87 -10.82
CA VAL A 42 -4.18 -9.62 -10.04
C VAL A 42 -3.10 -8.65 -10.49
N LEU A 43 -3.48 -7.43 -10.87
CA LEU A 43 -2.50 -6.35 -11.01
C LEU A 43 -2.08 -5.89 -9.61
N ALA A 44 -0.83 -6.17 -9.26
CA ALA A 44 -0.30 -6.10 -7.90
C ALA A 44 0.67 -4.94 -7.72
N GLY A 45 0.62 -4.25 -6.58
CA GLY A 45 1.71 -3.35 -6.19
C GLY A 45 2.98 -4.13 -5.89
N SER A 46 4.16 -3.67 -6.34
CA SER A 46 5.48 -4.31 -6.10
C SER A 46 5.96 -4.34 -4.64
N GLU A 47 5.07 -4.03 -3.69
CA GLU A 47 5.26 -4.20 -2.24
C GLU A 47 4.49 -5.44 -1.73
N LEU A 48 3.82 -6.16 -2.62
CA LEU A 48 3.13 -7.43 -2.37
C LEU A 48 3.98 -8.65 -2.76
N HIS A 49 5.18 -8.45 -3.33
CA HIS A 49 6.15 -9.50 -3.64
C HIS A 49 6.43 -10.38 -2.42
N ASP A 50 6.63 -9.74 -1.26
CA ASP A 50 6.86 -10.36 0.04
C ASP A 50 5.70 -11.30 0.50
N LEU A 51 4.55 -11.30 -0.20
CA LEU A 51 3.42 -12.20 0.05
C LEU A 51 3.44 -13.47 -0.81
N GLU A 52 4.32 -13.60 -1.82
CA GLU A 52 4.41 -14.80 -2.69
C GLU A 52 4.42 -16.12 -1.89
N PRO A 53 5.19 -16.29 -0.79
CA PRO A 53 5.18 -17.52 0.00
C PRO A 53 3.82 -17.87 0.64
N ILE A 54 2.95 -16.87 0.85
CA ILE A 54 1.62 -17.03 1.44
C ILE A 54 0.59 -17.41 0.35
N LEU A 55 0.87 -17.15 -0.93
CA LEU A 55 -0.03 -17.52 -2.02
C LEU A 55 -0.09 -19.04 -2.24
N ASP A 56 0.98 -19.77 -1.93
CA ASP A 56 0.98 -21.24 -1.92
C ASP A 56 0.09 -21.79 -0.80
N ASP A 57 0.11 -21.21 0.41
CA ASP A 57 -0.82 -21.56 1.50
C ASP A 57 -2.27 -21.25 1.12
N VAL A 58 -2.54 -20.11 0.47
CA VAL A 58 -3.86 -19.75 -0.06
C VAL A 58 -4.32 -20.80 -1.09
N LYS A 59 -3.43 -21.23 -1.99
CA LYS A 59 -3.72 -22.26 -2.99
C LYS A 59 -3.99 -23.62 -2.36
N ALA A 60 -3.22 -24.01 -1.34
CA ALA A 60 -3.45 -25.25 -0.60
C ALA A 60 -4.79 -25.24 0.17
N ALA A 61 -5.17 -24.10 0.75
CA ALA A 61 -6.40 -23.94 1.54
C ALA A 61 -7.68 -23.76 0.70
N THR A 62 -7.58 -23.18 -0.51
CA THR A 62 -8.76 -22.77 -1.31
C THR A 62 -8.87 -23.44 -2.68
N GLY A 63 -7.79 -24.06 -3.18
CA GLY A 63 -7.67 -24.51 -4.56
C GLY A 63 -7.45 -23.39 -5.59
N VAL A 64 -7.43 -22.12 -5.19
CA VAL A 64 -7.25 -20.97 -6.09
C VAL A 64 -5.77 -20.61 -6.21
N THR A 65 -5.26 -20.58 -7.44
CA THR A 65 -3.94 -20.00 -7.74
C THR A 65 -4.08 -18.49 -7.86
N VAL A 66 -3.25 -17.72 -7.16
CA VAL A 66 -3.21 -16.25 -7.30
C VAL A 66 -1.97 -15.89 -8.12
N GLU A 67 -2.18 -15.29 -9.30
CA GLU A 67 -1.11 -14.83 -10.18
C GLU A 67 -0.96 -13.31 -10.07
N LEU A 68 0.15 -12.85 -9.47
CA LEU A 68 0.45 -11.43 -9.36
C LEU A 68 1.15 -10.93 -10.63
N THR A 69 0.64 -9.84 -11.22
CA THR A 69 1.34 -9.04 -12.22
C THR A 69 1.83 -7.77 -11.55
N GLU A 70 3.11 -7.70 -11.21
CA GLU A 70 3.64 -6.57 -10.42
C GLU A 70 3.77 -5.27 -11.20
N ILE A 71 3.55 -4.15 -10.49
CA ILE A 71 3.74 -2.79 -10.98
C ILE A 71 3.98 -1.80 -9.83
N GLY A 72 4.64 -0.67 -10.11
CA GLY A 72 4.62 0.48 -9.20
C GLY A 72 3.18 0.94 -8.96
N THR A 73 2.81 1.24 -7.71
CA THR A 73 1.40 1.55 -7.37
C THR A 73 0.87 2.73 -8.19
N LEU A 74 1.69 3.75 -8.45
CA LEU A 74 1.27 4.92 -9.24
C LEU A 74 1.09 4.57 -10.73
N ASP A 75 2.07 3.92 -11.35
CA ASP A 75 2.00 3.43 -12.74
C ASP A 75 0.79 2.48 -12.96
N GLY A 76 0.47 1.65 -11.95
CA GLY A 76 -0.71 0.78 -11.96
C GLY A 76 -2.01 1.57 -11.98
N ILE A 77 -2.09 2.65 -11.20
CA ILE A 77 -3.25 3.54 -11.13
C ILE A 77 -3.42 4.34 -12.42
N GLU A 78 -2.33 4.81 -13.03
CA GLU A 78 -2.37 5.43 -14.37
C GLU A 78 -2.89 4.45 -15.42
N LYS A 79 -2.43 3.18 -15.42
CA LYS A 79 -2.94 2.16 -16.34
C LYS A 79 -4.40 1.77 -16.08
N VAL A 80 -4.88 1.82 -14.84
CA VAL A 80 -6.30 1.63 -14.47
C VAL A 80 -7.16 2.81 -14.96
N ALA A 81 -6.69 4.04 -14.77
CA ALA A 81 -7.35 5.26 -15.26
C ALA A 81 -7.40 5.31 -16.80
N ALA A 82 -6.32 4.92 -17.48
CA ALA A 82 -6.27 4.79 -18.93
C ALA A 82 -7.15 3.63 -19.46
N GLY A 83 -7.39 2.59 -18.64
CA GLY A 83 -8.14 1.39 -19.03
C GLY A 83 -7.30 0.33 -19.74
N ALA A 84 -5.97 0.47 -19.71
CA ALA A 84 -5.03 -0.52 -20.22
C ALA A 84 -4.85 -1.70 -19.25
N ALA A 85 -4.87 -1.43 -17.93
CA ALA A 85 -4.62 -2.43 -16.89
C ALA A 85 -5.61 -3.60 -16.83
N VAL A 86 -6.87 -3.37 -17.19
CA VAL A 86 -8.01 -4.18 -16.69
C VAL A 86 -8.48 -5.24 -17.69
N ARG A 87 -7.98 -5.25 -18.93
CA ARG A 87 -8.50 -6.17 -19.98
C ARG A 87 -8.19 -7.64 -19.71
N ASP A 88 -7.03 -7.89 -19.11
CA ASP A 88 -6.50 -9.25 -18.90
C ASP A 88 -6.41 -9.62 -17.42
N GLN A 89 -6.76 -8.75 -16.49
CA GLN A 89 -6.70 -8.96 -15.05
C GLN A 89 -8.11 -9.20 -14.48
N ASP A 90 -8.23 -10.04 -13.46
CA ASP A 90 -9.49 -10.32 -12.76
C ASP A 90 -9.69 -9.40 -11.54
N ALA A 91 -8.60 -8.90 -10.94
CA ALA A 91 -8.62 -7.95 -9.83
C ALA A 91 -7.42 -6.98 -9.84
N ILE A 92 -7.47 -5.96 -8.97
CA ILE A 92 -6.34 -5.10 -8.65
C ILE A 92 -6.06 -5.14 -7.14
N TRP A 93 -4.80 -5.15 -6.74
CA TRP A 93 -4.39 -5.08 -5.34
C TRP A 93 -3.16 -4.16 -5.23
N PHE A 94 -3.39 -2.93 -4.81
CA PHE A 94 -2.31 -1.98 -4.53
C PHE A 94 -2.15 -1.78 -3.03
N SER A 95 -0.96 -1.36 -2.60
CA SER A 95 -0.67 -1.09 -1.19
C SER A 95 -1.54 0.02 -0.57
N ASN A 96 -2.14 0.87 -1.41
CA ASN A 96 -2.89 2.04 -0.99
C ASN A 96 -3.92 2.50 -2.04
N ASN A 97 -5.21 2.23 -1.77
CA ASN A 97 -6.31 2.58 -2.67
C ASN A 97 -6.62 4.09 -2.70
N ARG A 98 -6.06 4.90 -1.78
CA ARG A 98 -6.42 6.32 -1.65
C ARG A 98 -6.15 7.14 -2.92
N TYR A 99 -5.14 6.73 -3.69
CA TYR A 99 -4.84 7.33 -4.99
C TYR A 99 -5.89 7.02 -6.06
N LEU A 100 -6.46 5.81 -6.08
CA LEU A 100 -7.56 5.45 -6.98
C LEU A 100 -8.81 6.27 -6.65
N GLU A 101 -9.13 6.39 -5.37
CA GLU A 101 -10.27 7.17 -4.85
C GLU A 101 -10.16 8.66 -5.24
N LEU A 102 -8.95 9.22 -5.20
CA LEU A 102 -8.68 10.62 -5.52
C LEU A 102 -8.53 10.89 -7.03
N HIS A 103 -8.28 9.87 -7.86
CA HIS A 103 -8.10 10.04 -9.30
C HIS A 103 -9.46 9.97 -10.04
N PRO A 104 -10.00 11.09 -10.59
CA PRO A 104 -11.40 11.15 -11.03
C PRO A 104 -11.80 10.17 -12.15
N GLN A 105 -10.81 9.68 -12.92
CA GLN A 105 -11.02 8.72 -14.00
C GLN A 105 -10.93 7.25 -13.55
N ALA A 106 -10.43 7.00 -12.32
CA ALA A 106 -10.25 5.65 -11.76
C ALA A 106 -11.25 5.34 -10.64
N SER A 107 -11.66 6.34 -9.84
CA SER A 107 -12.65 6.15 -8.77
C SER A 107 -13.98 5.58 -9.27
N GLY A 108 -14.46 6.05 -10.44
CA GLY A 108 -15.63 5.50 -11.12
C GLY A 108 -15.42 4.16 -11.85
N ARG A 109 -14.32 3.44 -11.59
CA ARG A 109 -14.00 2.12 -12.18
C ARG A 109 -13.87 1.01 -11.13
N ILE A 110 -14.16 1.31 -9.87
CA ILE A 110 -14.08 0.37 -8.75
C ILE A 110 -15.49 0.18 -8.22
N ASP A 111 -16.00 -1.03 -8.36
CA ASP A 111 -17.33 -1.43 -7.87
C ASP A 111 -17.25 -1.81 -6.38
N VAL A 112 -16.33 -2.71 -6.03
CA VAL A 112 -16.08 -3.17 -4.66
C VAL A 112 -14.62 -2.95 -4.26
N SER A 113 -14.40 -2.47 -3.02
CA SER A 113 -13.08 -2.22 -2.44
C SER A 113 -13.06 -2.74 -0.99
N THR A 114 -12.12 -3.63 -0.67
CA THR A 114 -11.98 -4.26 0.65
C THR A 114 -10.58 -4.03 1.21
N LYS A 115 -10.48 -3.45 2.41
CA LYS A 115 -9.19 -3.32 3.10
C LYS A 115 -8.80 -4.65 3.75
N VAL A 116 -7.83 -5.35 3.15
CA VAL A 116 -7.32 -6.64 3.64
C VAL A 116 -6.09 -6.53 4.56
N ALA A 117 -5.32 -5.45 4.48
CA ALA A 117 -4.04 -5.30 5.20
C ALA A 117 -3.79 -3.86 5.69
N ASN A 118 -2.75 -3.67 6.51
CA ASN A 118 -2.29 -2.35 6.95
C ASN A 118 -0.79 -2.38 7.32
N SER A 119 0.06 -1.80 6.48
CA SER A 119 1.53 -1.84 6.63
C SER A 119 2.08 -0.45 7.00
N PRO A 120 2.50 -0.20 8.26
CA PRO A 120 3.07 1.08 8.65
C PRO A 120 4.52 1.23 8.15
N VAL A 121 4.86 2.40 7.61
CA VAL A 121 6.25 2.74 7.27
C VAL A 121 7.05 3.00 8.55
N VAL A 122 8.24 2.41 8.63
CA VAL A 122 9.17 2.53 9.77
C VAL A 122 10.59 2.86 9.30
N LEU A 123 11.37 3.52 10.15
CA LEU A 123 12.80 3.75 9.92
C LEU A 123 13.62 2.61 10.55
N GLY A 124 14.32 1.83 9.72
CA GLY A 124 15.27 0.82 10.18
C GLY A 124 16.66 1.41 10.45
N LEU A 125 17.19 1.20 11.65
CA LEU A 125 18.56 1.59 12.03
C LEU A 125 19.31 0.43 12.69
N ARG A 126 20.63 0.32 12.44
CA ARG A 126 21.52 -0.52 13.23
C ARG A 126 21.58 0.01 14.67
N ALA A 127 21.50 -0.88 15.65
CA ALA A 127 21.42 -0.53 17.08
C ALA A 127 22.53 0.46 17.55
N GLY A 128 23.75 0.36 17.02
CA GLY A 128 24.82 1.31 17.31
C GLY A 128 24.54 2.75 16.85
N LYS A 129 23.89 2.93 15.69
CA LYS A 129 23.47 4.26 15.21
C LYS A 129 22.23 4.76 15.93
N ALA A 130 21.30 3.87 16.32
CA ALA A 130 20.19 4.26 17.19
C ALA A 130 20.72 4.85 18.52
N LYS A 131 21.68 4.17 19.15
CA LYS A 131 22.39 4.64 20.36
C LYS A 131 23.11 5.97 20.19
N GLU A 132 23.86 6.13 19.10
CA GLU A 132 24.54 7.39 18.76
C GLU A 132 23.56 8.57 18.56
N LEU A 133 22.30 8.28 18.23
CA LEU A 133 21.24 9.28 18.08
C LEU A 133 20.39 9.48 19.36
N GLY A 134 20.50 8.60 20.36
CA GLY A 134 19.63 8.52 21.55
C GLY A 134 18.32 7.75 21.33
N TRP A 135 18.11 7.20 20.14
CA TRP A 135 16.82 6.70 19.65
C TRP A 135 16.48 5.27 20.06
N ASP A 136 17.28 4.66 20.95
CA ASP A 136 16.90 3.45 21.69
C ASP A 136 16.35 3.75 23.09
N GLU A 137 16.65 4.92 23.67
CA GLU A 137 16.03 5.39 24.92
C GLU A 137 14.73 6.16 24.69
N HIS A 138 14.62 6.93 23.59
CA HIS A 138 13.38 7.60 23.18
C HIS A 138 13.00 7.28 21.74
N ARG A 139 11.70 7.23 21.43
CA ARG A 139 11.23 7.15 20.04
C ARG A 139 11.35 8.54 19.39
N PRO A 140 12.03 8.69 18.24
CA PRO A 140 12.11 9.95 17.53
C PRO A 140 10.82 10.27 16.78
N THR A 141 10.55 11.56 16.60
CA THR A 141 9.54 12.08 15.68
C THR A 141 10.07 12.16 14.24
N TRP A 142 9.15 12.27 13.28
CA TRP A 142 9.51 12.48 11.87
C TRP A 142 10.25 13.82 11.61
N SER A 143 10.12 14.85 12.47
CA SER A 143 10.92 16.08 12.34
C SER A 143 12.37 15.84 12.78
N GLU A 144 12.59 15.16 13.91
CA GLU A 144 13.93 14.78 14.36
C GLU A 144 14.64 13.84 13.37
N ILE A 145 13.89 12.91 12.77
CA ILE A 145 14.38 12.06 11.67
C ILE A 145 14.85 12.91 10.49
N ALA A 146 14.01 13.86 10.05
CA ALA A 146 14.32 14.72 8.91
C ALA A 146 15.50 15.67 9.16
N GLU A 147 15.59 16.23 10.37
CA GLU A 147 16.66 17.14 10.79
C GLU A 147 17.99 16.40 11.02
N ALA A 148 17.97 15.21 11.62
CA ALA A 148 19.18 14.40 11.78
C ALA A 148 19.71 13.86 10.45
N ALA A 149 18.84 13.50 9.49
CA ALA A 149 19.24 13.15 8.13
C ALA A 149 19.78 14.36 7.36
N GLY A 150 19.10 15.51 7.44
CA GLY A 150 19.52 16.75 6.78
C GLY A 150 20.81 17.36 7.34
N ALA A 151 21.13 17.08 8.61
CA ALA A 151 22.41 17.37 9.23
C ALA A 151 23.49 16.29 8.99
N GLY A 152 23.21 15.25 8.19
CA GLY A 152 24.16 14.20 7.85
C GLY A 152 24.52 13.23 8.99
N ARG A 153 23.76 13.21 10.11
CA ARG A 153 24.04 12.32 11.25
C ARG A 153 23.88 10.84 10.89
N PHE A 154 23.09 10.54 9.86
CA PHE A 154 23.02 9.26 9.17
C PHE A 154 22.61 9.49 7.71
N THR A 155 22.88 8.50 6.84
CA THR A 155 22.23 8.41 5.53
C THR A 155 21.26 7.24 5.50
N TYR A 156 20.27 7.29 4.61
CA TYR A 156 19.22 6.29 4.48
C TYR A 156 19.00 5.89 3.02
N GLY A 157 18.39 4.73 2.80
CA GLY A 157 17.79 4.39 1.51
C GLY A 157 16.27 4.52 1.61
N MET A 158 15.61 4.77 0.49
CA MET A 158 14.15 4.80 0.37
C MET A 158 13.74 4.34 -1.02
N THR A 159 12.50 3.88 -1.21
CA THR A 159 11.95 3.68 -2.56
C THR A 159 11.64 5.02 -3.24
N ASN A 160 11.51 5.03 -4.57
CA ASN A 160 11.18 6.25 -5.31
C ASN A 160 9.78 6.78 -4.90
N PRO A 161 9.67 7.98 -4.26
CA PRO A 161 8.37 8.51 -3.80
C PRO A 161 7.43 8.93 -4.94
N ALA A 162 7.90 8.96 -6.18
CA ALA A 162 7.08 9.22 -7.37
C ALA A 162 6.55 7.95 -8.07
N ALA A 163 6.86 6.75 -7.56
CA ALA A 163 6.42 5.47 -8.15
C ALA A 163 5.97 4.42 -7.09
N SER A 164 6.54 4.45 -5.89
CA SER A 164 6.30 3.48 -4.81
C SER A 164 5.54 4.11 -3.64
N ASN A 165 4.59 3.34 -3.09
CA ASN A 165 3.72 3.76 -2.00
C ASN A 165 4.47 3.97 -0.68
N SER A 166 5.44 3.13 -0.35
CA SER A 166 6.28 3.26 0.86
C SER A 166 7.10 4.54 0.85
N GLY A 167 7.73 4.88 -0.28
CA GLY A 167 8.49 6.12 -0.46
C GLY A 167 7.58 7.36 -0.41
N TYR A 168 6.41 7.30 -1.05
CA TYR A 168 5.41 8.37 -0.93
C TYR A 168 4.91 8.55 0.51
N SER A 169 4.59 7.45 1.20
CA SER A 169 4.07 7.49 2.57
C SER A 169 5.10 8.05 3.55
N ALA A 170 6.39 7.73 3.35
CA ALA A 170 7.50 8.36 4.07
C ALA A 170 7.57 9.88 3.77
N LEU A 171 7.50 10.28 2.50
CA LEU A 171 7.51 11.69 2.09
C LEU A 171 6.32 12.46 2.69
N VAL A 172 5.11 11.90 2.68
CA VAL A 172 3.92 12.52 3.30
C VAL A 172 4.06 12.61 4.81
N GLY A 173 4.54 11.55 5.47
CA GLY A 173 4.78 11.55 6.92
C GLY A 173 5.79 12.62 7.35
N VAL A 174 6.91 12.73 6.63
CA VAL A 174 7.93 13.77 6.83
C VAL A 174 7.35 15.15 6.53
N ALA A 175 6.67 15.36 5.40
CA ALA A 175 6.12 16.66 5.05
C ALA A 175 5.07 17.16 6.06
N ALA A 176 4.17 16.28 6.52
CA ALA A 176 3.17 16.60 7.53
C ALA A 176 3.81 16.94 8.90
N ALA A 177 4.83 16.18 9.32
CA ALA A 177 5.56 16.44 10.55
C ALA A 177 6.38 17.74 10.49
N LEU A 178 7.09 18.00 9.39
CA LEU A 178 7.80 19.27 9.17
C LEU A 178 6.84 20.47 9.13
N ALA A 179 5.61 20.29 8.65
CA ALA A 179 4.55 21.29 8.71
C ALA A 179 3.98 21.51 10.12
N GLY A 180 4.16 20.55 11.03
CA GLY A 180 3.49 20.54 12.34
C GLY A 180 1.98 20.30 12.26
N THR A 181 1.46 19.66 11.19
CA THR A 181 0.01 19.45 11.01
C THR A 181 -0.35 18.01 10.66
N GLY A 182 -1.46 17.52 11.21
CA GLY A 182 -2.06 16.22 10.85
C GLY A 182 -3.11 16.30 9.73
N ARG A 183 -3.11 17.37 8.91
CA ARG A 183 -4.09 17.58 7.83
C ARG A 183 -3.44 17.57 6.44
N ALA A 184 -4.27 17.61 5.40
CA ALA A 184 -3.79 17.88 4.05
C ALA A 184 -3.02 19.22 3.99
N LEU A 185 -1.87 19.21 3.32
CA LEU A 185 -1.04 20.38 3.10
C LEU A 185 -1.54 21.17 1.89
N THR A 186 -1.50 22.49 1.98
CA THR A 186 -1.73 23.39 0.84
C THR A 186 -0.48 23.54 -0.03
N SER A 187 -0.66 23.95 -1.28
CA SER A 187 0.46 24.21 -2.19
C SER A 187 1.44 25.28 -1.67
N ALA A 188 0.95 26.25 -0.88
CA ALA A 188 1.77 27.25 -0.24
C ALA A 188 2.66 26.64 0.87
N GLU A 189 2.11 25.76 1.70
CA GLU A 189 2.87 25.03 2.72
C GLU A 189 3.90 24.09 2.09
N ILE A 190 3.54 23.36 1.04
CA ILE A 190 4.49 22.51 0.28
C ILE A 190 5.66 23.35 -0.29
N THR A 191 5.36 24.55 -0.81
CA THR A 191 6.38 25.49 -1.31
C THR A 191 7.31 25.94 -0.18
N ALA A 192 6.76 26.34 0.98
CA ALA A 192 7.55 26.75 2.15
C ALA A 192 8.39 25.60 2.76
N LEU A 193 7.90 24.37 2.68
CA LEU A 193 8.59 23.17 3.19
C LEU A 193 9.67 22.63 2.24
N THR A 194 9.64 23.01 0.97
CA THR A 194 10.56 22.51 -0.07
C THR A 194 12.04 22.58 0.32
N PRO A 195 12.58 23.63 0.98
CA PRO A 195 13.97 23.64 1.45
C PRO A 195 14.27 22.60 2.53
N ARG A 196 13.37 22.38 3.51
CA ARG A 196 13.53 21.35 4.55
C ARG A 196 13.41 19.95 3.97
N LEU A 197 12.50 19.74 3.02
CA LEU A 197 12.37 18.49 2.28
C LEU A 197 13.62 18.18 1.45
N ARG A 198 14.20 19.17 0.75
CA ARG A 198 15.49 19.02 0.04
C ARG A 198 16.64 18.67 0.99
N SER A 199 16.67 19.25 2.20
CA SER A 199 17.65 18.90 3.22
C SER A 199 17.49 17.45 3.69
N PHE A 200 16.27 16.99 3.98
CA PHE A 200 16.00 15.57 4.27
C PHE A 200 16.49 14.65 3.14
N PHE A 201 16.11 14.94 1.89
CA PHE A 201 16.53 14.17 0.72
C PHE A 201 18.04 14.16 0.47
N ALA A 202 18.81 15.14 0.96
CA ALA A 202 20.27 15.11 0.90
C ALA A 202 20.89 14.00 1.78
N GLY A 203 20.14 13.48 2.76
CA GLY A 203 20.49 12.27 3.51
C GLY A 203 20.17 10.95 2.79
N GLN A 204 19.46 10.98 1.65
CA GLN A 204 19.14 9.76 0.90
C GLN A 204 20.33 9.33 0.04
N SER A 205 20.98 8.22 0.43
CA SER A 205 22.12 7.64 -0.29
C SER A 205 21.76 6.51 -1.26
N LEU A 206 20.49 6.08 -1.29
CA LEU A 206 20.02 4.99 -2.16
C LEU A 206 18.54 5.16 -2.52
N THR A 207 18.20 4.90 -3.78
CA THR A 207 16.81 4.80 -4.28
C THR A 207 16.53 3.39 -4.77
N ALA A 208 15.52 2.73 -4.20
CA ALA A 208 15.13 1.37 -4.54
C ALA A 208 13.82 1.29 -5.36
N GLY A 209 13.63 0.18 -6.07
CA GLY A 209 12.38 -0.13 -6.79
C GLY A 209 11.27 -0.68 -5.90
N SER A 210 11.62 -1.45 -4.86
CA SER A 210 10.70 -1.99 -3.84
C SER A 210 11.31 -1.89 -2.44
N SER A 211 10.46 -1.98 -1.41
CA SER A 211 10.88 -1.91 0.00
C SER A 211 11.54 -3.20 0.50
N GLY A 212 11.11 -4.37 0.02
CA GLY A 212 11.71 -5.67 0.36
C GLY A 212 13.19 -5.72 -0.04
N TRP A 213 13.50 -5.45 -1.31
CA TRP A 213 14.89 -5.39 -1.81
C TRP A 213 15.77 -4.41 -1.03
N LEU A 214 15.21 -3.27 -0.60
CA LEU A 214 15.91 -2.29 0.21
C LEU A 214 16.23 -2.82 1.62
N ALA A 215 15.30 -3.57 2.23
CA ALA A 215 15.52 -4.24 3.50
C ALA A 215 16.58 -5.34 3.38
N ASP A 216 16.54 -6.16 2.32
CA ASP A 216 17.53 -7.20 2.06
C ASP A 216 18.93 -6.63 1.83
N ALA A 217 19.05 -5.58 1.02
CA ALA A 217 20.32 -4.88 0.80
C ALA A 217 20.89 -4.29 2.10
N TYR A 218 20.03 -3.86 3.02
CA TYR A 218 20.40 -3.36 4.34
C TYR A 218 20.85 -4.48 5.29
N VAL A 219 20.09 -5.57 5.38
CA VAL A 219 20.38 -6.73 6.25
C VAL A 219 21.62 -7.48 5.77
N GLY A 220 21.71 -7.78 4.47
CA GLY A 220 22.87 -8.36 3.79
C GLY A 220 24.11 -7.46 3.79
N GLY A 221 24.00 -6.22 4.29
CA GLY A 221 25.12 -5.41 4.77
C GLY A 221 26.05 -4.84 3.69
N SER A 222 25.69 -4.95 2.40
CA SER A 222 26.55 -4.59 1.26
C SER A 222 26.85 -3.08 1.16
N PRO A 223 28.07 -2.61 1.51
CA PRO A 223 28.42 -1.18 1.42
C PRO A 223 28.68 -0.74 -0.03
N ALA A 224 28.80 -1.71 -0.95
CA ALA A 224 28.95 -1.49 -2.38
C ALA A 224 27.60 -1.21 -3.09
N ALA A 225 26.50 -1.82 -2.63
CA ALA A 225 25.16 -1.55 -3.18
C ALA A 225 24.72 -0.09 -2.92
N LEU A 226 25.19 0.50 -1.82
CA LEU A 226 25.07 1.92 -1.48
C LEU A 226 26.00 2.84 -2.31
N ARG A 227 26.71 2.31 -3.32
CA ARG A 227 27.62 3.05 -4.21
C ARG A 227 27.39 2.76 -5.70
N SER A 228 26.59 1.77 -6.06
CA SER A 228 26.52 1.23 -7.43
C SER A 228 25.42 1.83 -8.32
N THR A 229 24.63 2.79 -7.84
CA THR A 229 23.67 3.55 -8.68
C THR A 229 24.35 4.65 -9.50
N GLY A 230 25.48 4.31 -10.12
CA GLY A 230 26.27 5.18 -11.00
C GLY A 230 26.82 4.35 -12.15
N TRP A 231 26.38 4.64 -13.37
CA TRP A 231 26.83 3.94 -14.57
C TRP A 231 28.30 4.27 -14.90
N SER A 232 28.96 3.32 -15.58
CA SER A 232 30.32 3.43 -16.12
C SER A 232 31.45 3.83 -15.13
N THR A 233 32.10 2.81 -14.58
CA THR A 233 33.54 2.64 -14.87
C THR A 233 33.72 1.33 -15.62
N THR A 234 34.65 1.32 -16.59
CA THR A 234 34.91 0.17 -17.45
C THR A 234 35.61 -0.96 -16.69
N SER A 235 35.25 -2.21 -16.99
CA SER A 235 35.93 -3.39 -16.44
C SER A 235 37.43 -3.40 -16.80
N PRO A 236 38.31 -3.93 -15.92
CA PRO A 236 39.75 -3.93 -16.13
C PRO A 236 40.18 -4.96 -17.18
N CYS A 237 41.21 -4.65 -17.97
CA CYS A 237 41.91 -5.68 -18.75
C CYS A 237 43.36 -5.28 -19.11
N CYS A 238 44.22 -6.29 -19.22
CA CYS A 238 45.58 -6.28 -19.77
C CYS A 238 46.65 -5.38 -19.14
N SER A 239 47.53 -6.03 -18.38
CA SER A 239 48.91 -5.62 -18.08
C SER A 239 49.81 -5.52 -19.32
N ARG A 240 50.76 -4.58 -19.30
CA ARG A 240 52.18 -4.80 -19.63
C ARG A 240 53.04 -3.82 -18.84
#